data_AF-X1CJK1-F1
#
_entry.id   AF-X1CJK1-F1
#
_cell.length_a   1.000
_cell.length_b   1.000
_cell.length_c   1.000
_cell.angle_alpha   90.00
_cell.angle_beta   90.00
_cell.angle_gamma   90.00
#
_symmetry.space_group_name_H-M   'P 1'
#
loop_
_entity.id
_entity.type
_entity.pdbx_description
1 polymer ?
#
loop_
_entity_poly.entity_id
_entity_poly.type
_entity_poly.pdbx_seq_one_letter_code
_entity_poly.pdbx_strand_id
1 'polypeptide(L)'
;MKLDKVDKQIINALFNNGRENLTRLKDIIFKNDNETMSHTGIAKRISKLEDTGILKVQGNINITEINYKTLIILMEWSNFDEIRSIISSYSECPRVFC
;
A
#
# COMPACT_ATOMS: atom_id res chain seq x y z
N MET A 1 -0.68 14.10 8.14
CA MET A 1 -1.79 13.45 8.88
C MET A 1 -1.17 12.47 9.87
N LYS A 2 -1.62 12.45 11.14
CA LYS A 2 -1.17 11.43 12.10
C LYS A 2 -2.13 10.25 12.04
N LEU A 3 -1.63 9.06 11.73
CA LEU A 3 -2.43 7.82 11.70
C LEU A 3 -2.93 7.48 13.10
N ASP A 4 -4.24 7.30 13.25
CA ASP A 4 -4.84 6.89 14.52
C ASP A 4 -5.02 5.37 14.62
N LYS A 5 -5.57 4.91 15.75
CA LYS A 5 -5.79 3.48 16.02
C LYS A 5 -6.76 2.86 15.00
N VAL A 6 -7.73 3.62 14.48
CA VAL A 6 -8.70 3.14 13.50
C VAL A 6 -8.02 2.97 12.15
N ASP A 7 -7.25 3.96 11.71
CA ASP A 7 -6.54 3.91 10.43
C ASP A 7 -5.60 2.69 10.37
N LYS A 8 -4.88 2.41 11.46
CA LYS A 8 -4.01 1.23 11.56
C LYS A 8 -4.78 -0.09 11.47
N GLN A 9 -5.96 -0.18 12.11
CA GLN A 9 -6.80 -1.37 12.02
C GLN A 9 -7.30 -1.59 10.58
N ILE A 10 -7.72 -0.52 9.90
CA ILE A 10 -8.17 -0.57 8.49
C ILE A 10 -7.04 -1.06 7.59
N ILE A 11 -5.85 -0.47 7.71
CA ILE A 11 -4.68 -0.85 6.91
C ILE A 11 -4.34 -2.33 7.15
N ASN A 12 -4.35 -2.80 8.40
CA ASN A 12 -4.05 -4.19 8.71
C ASN A 12 -5.11 -5.16 8.14
N ALA A 13 -6.39 -4.80 8.20
CA ALA A 13 -7.46 -5.62 7.62
C ALA A 13 -7.32 -5.74 6.10
N LEU A 14 -7.07 -4.62 5.42
CA LEU A 14 -6.89 -4.58 3.96
C LEU A 14 -5.56 -5.20 3.50
N PHE A 15 -4.52 -5.16 4.34
CA PHE A 15 -3.26 -5.85 4.06
C PHE A 15 -3.46 -7.37 3.99
N ASN A 16 -4.23 -7.92 4.94
CA ASN A 16 -4.54 -9.35 4.97
C ASN A 16 -5.51 -9.75 3.85
N ASN A 17 -6.52 -8.92 3.57
CA ASN A 17 -7.46 -9.14 2.48
C ASN A 17 -7.94 -7.80 1.89
N GLY A 18 -7.32 -7.39 0.78
CA GLY A 18 -7.65 -6.14 0.10
C GLY A 18 -9.03 -6.10 -0.54
N ARG A 19 -9.74 -7.24 -0.59
CA ARG A 19 -11.13 -7.35 -1.08
C ARG A 19 -12.16 -7.37 0.05
N GLU A 20 -11.75 -7.11 1.31
CA GLU A 20 -12.71 -7.04 2.41
C GLU A 20 -13.80 -6.01 2.12
N ASN A 21 -15.04 -6.43 2.33
CA ASN A 21 -16.17 -5.55 2.14
C ASN A 21 -16.35 -4.65 3.37
N LEU A 22 -16.85 -3.44 3.13
CA LEU A 22 -17.05 -2.43 4.17
C LEU A 22 -18.03 -2.89 5.28
N THR A 23 -18.96 -3.79 4.98
CA THR A 23 -19.90 -4.36 5.96
C THR A 23 -19.16 -5.23 6.98
N ARG A 24 -18.20 -6.05 6.53
CA ARG A 24 -17.37 -6.89 7.38
C ARG A 24 -16.32 -6.08 8.13
N LEU A 25 -15.79 -5.03 7.51
CA LEU A 25 -14.92 -4.08 8.19
C LEU A 25 -15.62 -3.39 9.35
N LYS A 26 -16.91 -3.06 9.23
CA LYS A 26 -17.71 -2.52 10.35
C LYS A 26 -17.65 -3.43 11.57
N ASP A 27 -17.67 -4.75 11.40
CA ASP A 27 -17.75 -5.68 12.52
C ASP A 27 -16.40 -5.88 13.24
N ILE A 28 -15.29 -5.55 12.58
CA ILE A 28 -13.93 -5.80 13.10
C ILE A 28 -13.12 -4.53 13.40
N ILE A 29 -13.59 -3.35 12.97
CA ILE A 29 -12.89 -2.08 13.17
C ILE A 29 -13.54 -1.31 14.34
N PHE A 30 -12.78 -1.14 15.41
CA PHE A 30 -13.23 -0.51 16.64
C PHE A 30 -12.75 0.93 16.73
N LYS A 31 -13.68 1.86 16.99
CA LYS A 31 -13.39 3.27 17.27
C LYS A 31 -12.89 3.45 18.71
N ASN A 32 -13.58 2.78 19.64
CA ASN A 32 -13.30 2.73 21.07
C ASN A 32 -13.47 1.27 21.55
N ASP A 33 -13.12 0.96 22.80
CA ASP A 33 -13.08 -0.42 23.30
C ASP A 33 -14.43 -1.17 23.24
N ASN A 34 -15.55 -0.44 23.15
CA ASN A 34 -16.91 -1.02 23.13
C ASN A 34 -17.72 -0.63 21.89
N GLU A 35 -17.15 0.09 20.92
CA GLU A 35 -17.92 0.66 19.80
C GLU A 35 -17.20 0.46 18.46
N THR A 36 -17.88 -0.21 17.54
CA THR A 36 -17.43 -0.38 16.16
C THR A 36 -17.69 0.86 15.31
N MET A 37 -16.85 1.09 14.31
CA MET A 37 -17.02 2.21 13.40
C MET A 37 -18.10 1.90 12.35
N SER A 38 -18.92 2.89 12.01
CA SER A 38 -19.90 2.75 10.93
C SER A 38 -19.23 2.51 9.57
N HIS A 39 -19.93 1.77 8.70
CA HIS A 39 -19.51 1.54 7.31
C HIS A 39 -19.16 2.84 6.57
N THR A 40 -19.96 3.89 6.72
CA THR A 40 -19.71 5.21 6.09
C THR A 40 -18.47 5.90 6.66
N GLY A 41 -18.20 5.75 7.97
CA GLY A 41 -16.99 6.26 8.60
C GLY A 41 -15.74 5.55 8.10
N ILE A 42 -15.80 4.24 7.93
CA ILE A 42 -14.71 3.42 7.37
C ILE A 42 -14.45 3.82 5.91
N ALA A 43 -15.49 3.93 5.09
CA ALA A 43 -15.36 4.34 3.69
C ALA A 43 -14.66 5.71 3.56
N LYS A 44 -15.06 6.69 4.39
CA LYS A 44 -14.45 8.02 4.40
C LYS A 44 -12.97 7.98 4.81
N ARG A 45 -12.59 7.09 5.73
CA ARG A 45 -11.19 6.91 6.14
C ARG A 45 -10.35 6.25 5.06
N ILE A 46 -10.88 5.20 4.42
CA ILE A 46 -10.21 4.55 3.28
C ILE A 46 -9.95 5.56 2.18
N SER A 47 -10.98 6.30 1.74
CA SER A 47 -10.83 7.35 0.73
C SER A 47 -9.78 8.39 1.13
N LYS A 48 -9.76 8.84 2.39
CA LYS A 48 -8.72 9.77 2.86
C LYS A 48 -7.31 9.16 2.84
N LEU A 49 -7.17 7.88 3.19
CA LEU A 49 -5.88 7.18 3.14
C LEU A 49 -5.40 7.01 1.69
N GLU A 50 -6.32 6.78 0.75
CA GLU A 50 -6.04 6.73 -0.69
C GLU A 50 -5.64 8.11 -1.24
N ASP A 51 -6.42 9.16 -0.93
CA ASP A 51 -6.17 10.54 -1.37
C ASP A 51 -4.82 11.07 -0.86
N THR A 52 -4.39 10.61 0.32
CA THR A 52 -3.09 10.99 0.91
C THR A 52 -1.94 10.07 0.49
N GLY A 53 -2.20 9.07 -0.36
CA GLY A 53 -1.20 8.12 -0.86
C GLY A 53 -0.68 7.13 0.20
N ILE A 54 -1.27 7.09 1.40
CA ILE A 54 -0.89 6.17 2.47
C ILE A 54 -1.38 4.75 2.15
N LEU A 55 -2.55 4.64 1.54
CA LEU A 55 -3.13 3.39 1.08
C LEU A 55 -3.21 3.41 -0.44
N LYS A 56 -2.81 2.31 -1.08
CA LYS A 56 -3.02 2.09 -2.51
C LYS A 56 -3.64 0.72 -2.69
N VAL A 57 -4.87 0.67 -3.20
CA VAL A 57 -5.54 -0.60 -3.52
C VAL A 57 -5.04 -1.06 -4.89
N GLN A 58 -4.31 -2.17 -4.89
CA GLN A 58 -3.78 -2.79 -6.10
C GLN A 58 -3.95 -4.31 -6.04
N GLY A 59 -4.07 -4.94 -7.19
CA GLY A 59 -4.08 -6.39 -7.28
C GLY A 59 -2.68 -6.95 -7.08
N ASN A 60 -2.50 -7.79 -6.06
CA ASN A 60 -1.27 -8.56 -5.92
C ASN A 60 -1.17 -9.58 -7.04
N ILE A 61 -0.06 -9.60 -7.75
CA ILE A 61 0.25 -10.57 -8.80
C ILE A 61 1.22 -11.62 -8.27
N ASN A 62 1.02 -12.87 -8.65
CA ASN A 62 1.99 -13.92 -8.38
C ASN A 62 2.99 -13.97 -9.52
N ILE A 63 4.16 -13.35 -9.32
CA ILE A 63 5.23 -13.24 -10.32
C ILE A 63 5.75 -14.60 -10.80
N THR A 64 5.68 -15.64 -9.96
CA THR A 64 6.12 -16.99 -10.29
C THR A 64 5.17 -17.64 -11.29
N GLU A 65 3.87 -17.54 -11.06
CA GLU A 65 2.83 -18.15 -11.91
C GLU A 65 2.74 -17.51 -13.30
N ILE A 66 3.06 -16.21 -13.40
CA ILE A 66 3.15 -15.50 -14.68
C ILE A 66 4.53 -15.67 -15.35
N ASN A 67 5.39 -16.54 -14.83
CA ASN A 67 6.72 -16.88 -15.33
C ASN A 67 7.65 -15.65 -15.51
N TYR A 68 7.51 -14.65 -14.64
CA TYR A 68 8.48 -13.56 -14.58
C TYR A 68 9.80 -14.06 -13.99
N LYS A 69 10.92 -13.52 -14.49
CA LYS A 69 12.25 -13.74 -13.92
C LYS A 69 12.67 -12.47 -13.20
N THR A 70 12.81 -12.55 -11.89
CA THR A 70 13.27 -11.44 -11.04
C THR A 70 14.77 -11.53 -10.81
N LEU A 71 15.42 -10.37 -10.84
CA LEU A 71 16.85 -10.20 -10.55
C LEU A 71 17.01 -9.07 -9.54
N ILE A 72 17.89 -9.27 -8.57
CA ILE A 72 18.34 -8.21 -7.67
C ILE A 72 19.72 -7.78 -8.16
N ILE A 73 19.87 -6.50 -8.47
CA ILE A 73 21.13 -5.92 -8.96
C ILE A 73 21.64 -4.97 -7.88
N LEU A 74 22.82 -5.26 -7.33
CA LEU A 74 23.58 -4.30 -6.55
C LEU A 74 24.51 -3.56 -7.50
N MET A 75 24.48 -2.23 -7.46
CA MET A 75 25.29 -1.39 -8.32
C MET A 75 26.01 -0.34 -7.48
N GLU A 76 27.27 -0.08 -7.80
CA GLU A 76 28.13 0.90 -7.14
C GLU A 76 28.65 1.90 -8.16
N TRP A 77 28.69 3.17 -7.78
CA TRP A 77 29.16 4.26 -8.62
C TRP A 77 30.15 5.16 -7.89
N SER A 78 30.96 5.84 -8.70
CA SER A 78 32.00 6.74 -8.21
C SER A 78 31.46 8.08 -7.71
N ASN A 79 30.27 8.49 -8.16
CA ASN A 79 29.67 9.77 -7.81
C ASN A 79 28.13 9.71 -7.78
N PHE A 80 27.53 10.70 -7.11
CA PHE A 80 26.08 10.79 -6.92
C PHE A 80 25.32 11.26 -8.18
N ASP A 81 25.98 11.98 -9.10
CA ASP A 81 25.35 12.47 -10.33
C ASP A 81 24.96 11.32 -11.25
N GLU A 82 25.83 10.33 -11.40
CA GLU A 82 25.57 9.10 -12.14
C GLU A 82 24.40 8.31 -11.55
N ILE A 83 24.33 8.22 -10.22
CA ILE A 83 23.21 7.58 -9.51
C ILE A 83 21.89 8.28 -9.84
N ARG A 84 21.85 9.61 -9.81
CA ARG A 84 20.65 10.38 -10.13
C ARG A 84 20.17 10.17 -11.56
N SER A 85 21.10 10.15 -12.52
CA SER A 85 20.80 9.90 -13.94
C SER A 85 20.13 8.52 -14.14
N ILE A 86 20.65 7.50 -13.45
CA ILE A 86 20.14 6.13 -13.53
C ILE A 86 18.77 6.03 -12.86
N ILE A 87 18.62 6.54 -11.65
CA ILE A 87 17.30 6.57 -10.96
C ILE A 87 16.27 7.26 -11.84
N SER A 88 16.60 8.42 -12.43
CA SER A 88 15.70 9.13 -13.34
C SER A 88 15.34 8.28 -14.57
N SER A 89 16.32 7.62 -15.18
CA SER A 89 16.12 6.81 -16.39
C SER A 89 15.22 5.59 -16.16
N TYR A 90 15.24 5.03 -14.94
CA TYR A 90 14.45 3.84 -14.60
C TYR A 90 13.20 4.12 -13.76
N SER A 91 13.01 5.34 -13.27
CA SER A 91 11.85 5.72 -12.44
C SER A 91 10.49 5.45 -13.10
N GLU A 92 10.42 5.51 -14.43
CA GLU A 92 9.22 5.25 -15.23
C GLU A 92 9.21 3.84 -15.85
N CYS A 93 10.23 3.02 -15.60
CA CYS A 93 10.32 1.69 -16.19
C CYS A 93 9.41 0.70 -15.43
N PRO A 94 8.36 0.13 -16.04
CA PRO A 94 7.40 -0.73 -15.35
C PRO A 94 7.98 -2.09 -14.92
N ARG A 95 9.22 -2.39 -15.32
CA ARG A 95 9.95 -3.62 -14.98
C ARG A 95 10.97 -3.41 -13.86
N VAL A 96 11.21 -2.18 -13.46
CA VAL A 96 12.19 -1.83 -12.44
C VAL A 96 11.45 -1.31 -11.22
N PHE A 97 11.70 -1.97 -10.09
CA PHE A 97 11.26 -1.51 -8.79
C PHE A 97 12.50 -0.88 -8.13
N CYS A 98 12.64 0.43 -8.25
CA CYS A 98 13.69 1.23 -7.61
C CYS A 98 13.29 1.67 -6.20
#